data_AF-A0A8C5WYC2-F1
#
_entry.id   AF-A0A8C5WYC2-F1
#
_cell.length_a   1.000
_cell.length_b   1.000
_cell.length_c   1.000
_cell.angle_alpha   90.00
_cell.angle_beta   90.00
_cell.angle_gamma   90.00
#
_symmetry.space_group_name_H-M   'P 1'
#
loop_
_entity.id
_entity.type
_entity.pdbx_description
1 polymer ?
#
loop_
_entity_poly.entity_id
_entity_poly.type
_entity_poly.pdbx_seq_one_letter_code
_entity_poly.pdbx_strand_id
1 'polypeptide(L)'
;VGWARAAVERLCQRARRVDVLRETCRQYPLFCCVLLGFSVATLLLSRYRHILMIFWSFVAGFVTFYCYLGPDTLLPNILFTIKQKSKQLKLQEQSSQNGSCAICEDIKCNRHGRASLLEDYQPWLGLKIPSKVDASLSEMFELVLENFIYPWYREITDDESPVDELRVTLRFFASVLLRRIYKVNIPTVVTKRMLKAAMKHIEVIAKARQKVKNTEYLQQAALEEYGPSLHVALRSRRDELNYLRKLTELLFSYILLPKATDCGTFTLLIREILSGSVFLPSMDYLADPDTVNHLILIFIDDSPPEMATEPASPLVPFLQKFAESRNKKPSALHFELKEFEGKQDLFFLFMSFLKKEGTVHVLQFYLELEQFNNRILQAELSDSEKMSLHEEVKKIYETYCLDESIDKIKFDPFIVEEIQSSK
;
A
#
# COMPACT_ATOMS: atom_id res chain seq x y z
N VAL A 1 36.21 -103.61 -31.96
CA VAL A 1 36.74 -103.60 -30.57
C VAL A 1 37.18 -102.20 -30.08
N GLY A 2 37.42 -101.18 -30.93
CA GLY A 2 37.89 -99.85 -30.50
C GLY A 2 36.85 -98.85 -29.93
N TRP A 3 35.59 -98.88 -30.37
CA TRP A 3 34.57 -97.90 -29.94
C TRP A 3 34.12 -98.04 -28.47
N ALA A 4 34.08 -99.28 -27.96
CA ALA A 4 33.71 -99.53 -26.56
C ALA A 4 34.75 -98.95 -25.58
N ARG A 5 36.04 -98.96 -25.92
CA ARG A 5 37.10 -98.36 -25.08
C ARG A 5 36.98 -96.84 -24.97
N ALA A 6 36.70 -96.15 -26.08
CA ALA A 6 36.61 -94.68 -26.10
C ALA A 6 35.35 -94.14 -25.38
N ALA A 7 34.26 -94.90 -25.35
CA ALA A 7 33.06 -94.55 -24.58
C ALA A 7 33.27 -94.76 -23.07
N VAL A 8 33.95 -95.85 -22.69
CA VAL A 8 34.34 -96.13 -21.30
C VAL A 8 35.33 -95.08 -20.78
N GLU A 9 36.30 -94.65 -21.59
CA GLU A 9 37.22 -93.57 -21.20
C GLU A 9 36.52 -92.22 -20.99
N ARG A 10 35.53 -91.86 -21.84
CA ARG A 10 34.76 -90.61 -21.67
C ARG A 10 33.86 -90.65 -20.43
N LEU A 11 33.27 -91.80 -20.12
CA LEU A 11 32.49 -91.99 -18.89
C LEU A 11 33.39 -91.97 -17.65
N CYS A 12 34.57 -92.62 -17.69
CA CYS A 12 35.56 -92.55 -16.62
C CYS A 12 36.14 -91.13 -16.42
N GLN A 13 36.32 -90.35 -17.50
CA GLN A 13 36.75 -88.95 -17.39
C GLN A 13 35.66 -88.05 -16.78
N ARG A 14 34.39 -88.27 -17.12
CA ARG A 14 33.26 -87.53 -16.50
C ARG A 14 33.06 -87.94 -15.04
N ALA A 15 33.16 -89.24 -14.72
CA ALA A 15 33.13 -89.74 -13.36
C ALA A 15 34.28 -89.14 -12.53
N ARG A 16 35.53 -89.17 -13.04
CA ARG A 16 36.69 -88.51 -12.38
C ARG A 16 36.49 -87.03 -12.14
N ARG A 17 35.86 -86.27 -13.06
CA ARG A 17 35.58 -84.84 -12.82
C ARG A 17 34.53 -84.63 -11.73
N VAL A 18 33.50 -85.47 -11.66
CA VAL A 18 32.47 -85.43 -10.62
C VAL A 18 33.05 -85.86 -9.27
N ASP A 19 33.93 -86.86 -9.25
CA ASP A 19 34.62 -87.31 -8.05
C ASP A 19 35.61 -86.25 -7.56
N VAL A 20 36.38 -85.59 -8.45
CA VAL A 20 37.25 -84.46 -8.08
C VAL A 20 36.45 -83.28 -7.53
N LEU A 21 35.28 -82.96 -8.11
CA LEU A 21 34.38 -81.92 -7.57
C LEU A 21 33.81 -82.31 -6.19
N ARG A 22 33.45 -83.59 -6.00
CA ARG A 22 32.97 -84.14 -4.74
C ARG A 22 34.07 -84.16 -3.67
N GLU A 23 35.30 -84.51 -4.03
CA GLU A 23 36.48 -84.46 -3.15
C GLU A 23 36.79 -83.01 -2.75
N THR A 24 36.74 -82.07 -3.69
CA THR A 24 37.01 -80.65 -3.44
C THR A 24 35.94 -80.04 -2.52
N CYS A 25 34.67 -80.42 -2.71
CA CYS A 25 33.56 -80.01 -1.85
C CYS A 25 33.66 -80.63 -0.44
N ARG A 26 34.22 -81.85 -0.32
CA ARG A 26 34.49 -82.51 0.97
C ARG A 26 35.66 -81.89 1.72
N GLN A 27 36.66 -81.37 0.99
CA GLN A 27 37.89 -80.83 1.59
C GLN A 27 37.75 -79.37 2.06
N TYR A 28 36.80 -78.59 1.50
CA TYR A 28 36.52 -77.20 1.91
C TYR A 28 35.01 -76.86 1.90
N PRO A 29 34.20 -77.46 2.79
CA PRO A 29 32.74 -77.31 2.78
C PRO A 29 32.28 -75.87 3.04
N LEU A 30 33.00 -75.13 3.89
CA LEU A 30 32.70 -73.73 4.18
C LEU A 30 32.87 -72.82 2.95
N PHE A 31 33.93 -73.03 2.16
CA PHE A 31 34.18 -72.22 0.97
C PHE A 31 33.14 -72.46 -0.12
N CYS A 32 32.74 -73.73 -0.33
CA CYS A 32 31.66 -74.08 -1.26
C CYS A 32 30.30 -73.52 -0.82
N CYS A 33 29.96 -73.59 0.47
CA CYS A 33 28.73 -73.00 1.02
C CYS A 33 28.73 -71.47 0.88
N VAL A 34 29.86 -70.81 1.12
CA VAL A 34 29.99 -69.36 0.96
C VAL A 34 29.85 -68.93 -0.51
N LEU A 35 30.47 -69.66 -1.45
CA LEU A 35 30.33 -69.38 -2.89
C LEU A 35 28.90 -69.63 -3.39
N LEU A 36 28.23 -70.68 -2.92
CA LEU A 36 26.81 -70.92 -3.20
C LEU A 36 25.93 -69.85 -2.57
N GLY A 37 26.24 -69.40 -1.36
CA GLY A 37 25.55 -68.29 -0.70
C GLY A 37 25.68 -67.00 -1.50
N PHE A 38 26.88 -66.66 -1.95
CA PHE A 38 27.12 -65.48 -2.78
C PHE A 38 26.43 -65.59 -4.15
N SER A 39 26.43 -66.75 -4.80
CA SER A 39 25.75 -66.91 -6.09
C SER A 39 24.23 -66.79 -5.96
N VAL A 40 23.63 -67.39 -4.92
CA VAL A 40 22.20 -67.24 -4.60
C VAL A 40 21.86 -65.81 -4.23
N ALA A 41 22.68 -65.15 -3.41
CA ALA A 41 22.49 -63.75 -3.06
C ALA A 41 22.57 -62.83 -4.29
N THR A 42 23.50 -63.10 -5.21
CA THR A 42 23.65 -62.32 -6.46
C THR A 42 22.44 -62.50 -7.37
N LEU A 43 21.89 -63.72 -7.46
CA LEU A 43 20.68 -64.02 -8.23
C LEU A 43 19.42 -63.41 -7.62
N LEU A 44 19.30 -63.41 -6.29
CA LEU A 44 18.22 -62.72 -5.58
C LEU A 44 18.32 -61.22 -5.81
N LEU A 45 19.51 -60.62 -5.63
CA LEU A 45 19.72 -59.20 -5.88
C LEU A 45 19.38 -58.85 -7.34
N SER A 46 19.84 -59.65 -8.32
CA SER A 46 19.54 -59.41 -9.74
C SER A 46 18.05 -59.51 -10.06
N ARG A 47 17.31 -60.40 -9.39
CA ARG A 47 15.86 -60.54 -9.55
C ARG A 47 15.09 -59.34 -8.97
N TYR A 48 15.57 -58.77 -7.86
CA TYR A 48 14.94 -57.62 -7.20
C TYR A 48 15.50 -56.26 -7.65
N ARG A 49 16.51 -56.20 -8.53
CA ARG A 49 17.07 -54.95 -9.08
C ARG A 49 16.01 -54.04 -9.69
N HIS A 50 15.04 -54.60 -10.41
CA HIS A 50 13.96 -53.80 -11.02
C HIS A 50 13.06 -53.15 -9.97
N ILE A 51 12.72 -53.86 -8.90
CA ILE A 51 11.89 -53.34 -7.81
C ILE A 51 12.64 -52.23 -7.05
N LEU A 52 13.93 -52.43 -6.79
CA LEU A 52 14.77 -51.43 -6.16
C LEU A 52 14.90 -50.16 -7.02
N MET A 53 15.09 -50.31 -8.34
CA MET A 53 15.16 -49.18 -9.28
C MET A 53 13.86 -48.37 -9.32
N ILE A 54 12.69 -49.03 -9.30
CA ILE A 54 11.39 -48.35 -9.27
C ILE A 54 11.22 -47.55 -7.97
N PHE A 55 11.62 -48.14 -6.83
CA PHE A 55 11.58 -47.44 -5.54
C PHE A 55 12.49 -46.21 -5.54
N TRP A 56 13.74 -46.34 -5.99
CA TRP A 56 14.67 -45.21 -6.05
C TRP A 56 14.25 -44.15 -7.07
N SER A 57 13.63 -44.52 -8.19
CA SER A 57 13.08 -43.54 -9.15
C SER A 57 11.89 -42.78 -8.57
N PHE A 58 11.04 -43.44 -7.78
CA PHE A 58 9.92 -42.79 -7.10
C PHE A 58 10.41 -41.81 -6.03
N VAL A 59 11.38 -42.23 -5.20
CA VAL A 59 12.00 -41.36 -4.19
C VAL A 59 12.72 -40.17 -4.84
N ALA A 60 13.47 -40.39 -5.93
CA ALA A 60 14.10 -39.31 -6.67
C ALA A 60 13.06 -38.32 -7.25
N GLY A 61 11.94 -38.82 -7.79
CA GLY A 61 10.85 -37.98 -8.27
C GLY A 61 10.17 -37.17 -7.16
N PHE A 62 10.00 -37.75 -5.97
CA PHE A 62 9.45 -37.05 -4.82
C PHE A 62 10.40 -35.96 -4.32
N VAL A 63 11.70 -36.24 -4.27
CA VAL A 63 12.73 -35.26 -3.88
C VAL A 63 12.82 -34.11 -4.89
N THR A 64 12.83 -34.39 -6.20
CA THR A 64 12.85 -33.33 -7.22
C THR A 64 11.60 -32.47 -7.17
N PHE A 65 10.42 -33.08 -6.99
CA PHE A 65 9.16 -32.35 -6.83
C PHE A 65 9.16 -31.47 -5.58
N TYR A 66 9.66 -31.99 -4.45
CA TYR A 66 9.77 -31.24 -3.20
C TYR A 66 10.78 -30.08 -3.32
N CYS A 67 11.90 -30.27 -4.01
CA CYS A 67 12.85 -29.19 -4.30
C CYS A 67 12.28 -28.14 -5.25
N TYR A 68 11.39 -28.51 -6.18
CA TYR A 68 10.79 -27.57 -7.13
C TYR A 68 9.66 -26.72 -6.50
N LEU A 69 8.97 -27.26 -5.50
CA LEU A 69 7.87 -26.58 -4.80
C LEU A 69 8.27 -26.03 -3.42
N GLY A 70 9.49 -26.32 -2.98
CA GLY A 70 10.05 -25.80 -1.74
C GLY A 70 10.21 -24.28 -1.80
N PRO A 71 9.65 -23.52 -0.85
CA PRO A 71 9.62 -22.05 -0.89
C PRO A 71 10.99 -21.38 -0.70
N ASP A 72 12.06 -22.12 -0.37
CA ASP A 72 13.32 -21.54 0.15
C ASP A 72 14.61 -21.94 -0.60
N THR A 73 14.57 -22.43 -1.84
CA THR A 73 15.80 -22.74 -2.59
C THR A 73 16.12 -21.75 -3.72
N LEU A 74 17.40 -21.39 -3.80
CA LEU A 74 18.08 -20.34 -4.59
C LEU A 74 17.91 -20.38 -6.12
N LEU A 75 17.01 -21.19 -6.68
CA LEU A 75 16.70 -21.21 -8.10
C LEU A 75 15.36 -20.49 -8.34
N PRO A 76 15.31 -19.49 -9.25
CA PRO A 76 14.08 -18.75 -9.49
C PRO A 76 12.99 -19.69 -9.99
N ASN A 77 11.86 -19.73 -9.29
CA ASN A 77 10.64 -20.43 -9.72
C ASN A 77 10.25 -19.97 -11.13
N ILE A 78 10.51 -20.83 -12.12
CA ILE A 78 10.19 -20.59 -13.55
C ILE A 78 8.66 -20.61 -13.77
N LEU A 79 7.89 -21.19 -12.84
CA LEU A 79 6.45 -21.38 -12.99
C LEU A 79 5.58 -20.24 -12.42
N PHE A 80 6.15 -19.26 -11.70
CA PHE A 80 5.41 -18.07 -11.25
C PHE A 80 6.30 -16.83 -11.27
N THR A 81 6.77 -16.44 -12.45
CA THR A 81 7.32 -15.09 -12.67
C THR A 81 6.21 -14.11 -13.03
N ILE A 82 5.19 -13.97 -12.19
CA ILE A 82 4.48 -12.69 -12.09
C ILE A 82 5.29 -11.85 -11.10
N LYS A 83 6.48 -11.42 -11.54
CA LYS A 83 7.13 -10.26 -10.95
C LYS A 83 6.37 -9.06 -11.48
N GLN A 84 5.28 -8.71 -10.80
CA GLN A 84 4.63 -7.43 -10.99
C GLN A 84 5.68 -6.35 -10.75
N LYS A 85 6.08 -5.64 -11.82
CA LYS A 85 6.93 -4.45 -11.72
C LYS A 85 6.09 -3.44 -10.95
N SER A 86 6.24 -3.43 -9.62
CA SER A 86 5.32 -2.72 -8.75
C SER A 86 5.42 -1.23 -9.06
N LYS A 87 4.27 -0.62 -9.36
CA LYS A 87 4.08 0.84 -9.36
C LYS A 87 4.61 1.50 -8.08
N GLN A 88 4.81 0.70 -7.02
CA GLN A 88 5.50 1.06 -5.78
C GLN A 88 6.87 1.70 -6.02
N LEU A 89 7.69 1.23 -6.98
CA LEU A 89 9.04 1.79 -7.14
C LEU A 89 9.02 3.26 -7.59
N LYS A 90 8.10 3.64 -8.49
CA LYS A 90 7.99 5.02 -9.01
C LYS A 90 7.43 6.01 -7.99
N LEU A 91 6.44 5.60 -7.18
CA LEU A 91 5.89 6.48 -6.13
C LEU A 91 6.80 6.53 -4.91
N GLN A 92 7.50 5.41 -4.62
CA GLN A 92 8.47 5.34 -3.53
C GLN A 92 9.70 6.19 -3.85
N GLU A 93 10.20 6.20 -5.10
CA GLU A 93 11.25 7.13 -5.57
C GLU A 93 10.83 8.61 -5.40
N GLN A 94 9.57 8.95 -5.68
CA GLN A 94 9.03 10.30 -5.42
C GLN A 94 8.88 10.63 -3.93
N SER A 95 8.58 9.66 -3.07
CA SER A 95 8.50 9.88 -1.61
C SER A 95 9.86 9.82 -0.92
N SER A 96 10.84 9.09 -1.46
CA SER A 96 12.16 8.92 -0.85
C SER A 96 13.08 10.12 -1.04
N GLN A 97 12.73 11.04 -1.93
CA GLN A 97 13.39 12.35 -2.00
C GLN A 97 12.91 13.34 -0.93
N ASN A 98 11.89 13.00 -0.14
CA ASN A 98 11.34 13.86 0.93
C ASN A 98 11.85 13.52 2.34
N GLY A 99 12.90 12.68 2.45
CA GLY A 99 13.58 12.40 3.72
C GLY A 99 14.47 13.55 4.21
N SER A 100 14.64 14.58 3.40
CA SER A 100 15.37 15.79 3.73
C SER A 100 14.44 16.87 4.28
N CYS A 101 14.96 17.64 5.23
CA CYS A 101 14.38 18.90 5.69
C CYS A 101 13.94 19.77 4.51
N ALA A 102 12.66 20.15 4.40
CA ALA A 102 12.17 20.96 3.27
C ALA A 102 12.84 22.35 3.17
N ILE A 103 13.37 22.81 4.30
CA ILE A 103 14.04 24.10 4.48
C ILE A 103 15.55 23.98 4.23
N CYS A 104 16.19 22.96 4.81
CA CYS A 104 17.65 22.85 4.93
C CYS A 104 18.26 21.64 4.19
N GLU A 105 17.44 20.85 3.51
CA GLU A 105 17.80 19.67 2.69
C GLU A 105 18.61 18.57 3.41
N ASP A 106 18.81 18.70 4.72
CA ASP A 106 19.50 17.74 5.55
C ASP A 106 18.57 16.60 6.02
N ILE A 107 19.05 15.37 5.94
CA ILE A 107 18.33 14.13 6.25
C ILE A 107 18.21 13.94 7.77
N LYS A 108 19.01 14.66 8.57
CA LYS A 108 19.04 14.59 10.04
C LYS A 108 18.72 15.91 10.73
N CYS A 109 17.90 16.77 10.14
CA CYS A 109 17.51 18.00 10.82
C CYS A 109 16.55 17.72 11.99
N ASN A 110 16.96 18.13 13.20
CA ASN A 110 16.16 18.05 14.43
C ASN A 110 15.44 19.36 14.78
N ARG A 111 15.64 20.43 13.98
CA ARG A 111 15.21 21.80 14.32
C ARG A 111 14.07 22.31 13.45
N HIS A 112 14.23 22.24 12.14
CA HIS A 112 13.12 22.40 11.21
C HIS A 112 12.31 21.11 11.28
N GLY A 113 11.04 21.21 11.68
CA GLY A 113 10.16 20.05 11.69
C GLY A 113 10.28 19.33 10.33
N ARG A 114 10.46 18.00 10.36
CA ARG A 114 10.61 17.20 9.13
C ARG A 114 9.59 17.69 8.10
N ALA A 115 9.96 17.69 6.82
CA ALA A 115 9.03 17.89 5.70
C ALA A 115 7.73 17.06 5.84
N SER A 116 7.77 16.00 6.65
CA SER A 116 6.63 15.29 7.25
C SER A 116 5.48 16.20 7.70
N LEU A 117 5.69 17.35 8.35
CA LEU A 117 4.59 18.18 8.83
C LEU A 117 3.74 18.73 7.66
N LEU A 118 4.35 19.17 6.56
CA LEU A 118 3.58 19.67 5.42
C LEU A 118 2.85 18.52 4.69
N GLU A 119 3.44 17.32 4.62
CA GLU A 119 2.74 16.13 4.12
C GLU A 119 1.58 15.70 5.03
N ASP A 120 1.71 15.89 6.35
CA ASP A 120 0.68 15.61 7.34
C ASP A 120 -0.51 16.58 7.21
N TYR A 121 -0.29 17.82 6.75
CA TYR A 121 -1.35 18.80 6.47
C TYR A 121 -1.85 18.77 5.01
N GLN A 122 -1.02 18.38 4.05
CA GLN A 122 -1.30 18.42 2.61
C GLN A 122 -0.89 17.12 1.88
N PRO A 123 -1.61 16.02 2.10
CA PRO A 123 -1.31 14.71 1.52
C PRO A 123 -1.47 14.66 -0.01
N TRP A 124 -2.04 15.68 -0.65
CA TRP A 124 -2.17 15.74 -2.12
C TRP A 124 -0.87 16.18 -2.84
N LEU A 125 0.14 16.70 -2.13
CA LEU A 125 1.37 17.18 -2.75
C LEU A 125 2.13 16.06 -3.49
N GLY A 126 2.39 16.26 -4.78
CA GLY A 126 3.06 15.25 -5.63
C GLY A 126 2.14 14.13 -6.15
N LEU A 127 0.86 14.08 -5.74
CA LEU A 127 -0.11 13.14 -6.31
C LEU A 127 -0.66 13.69 -7.63
N LYS A 128 -0.31 13.00 -8.74
CA LYS A 128 -0.82 13.29 -10.07
C LYS A 128 -1.60 12.11 -10.63
N ILE A 129 -2.82 12.34 -11.10
CA ILE A 129 -3.74 11.31 -11.60
C ILE A 129 -4.23 11.70 -13.00
N PRO A 130 -4.58 10.73 -13.87
CA PRO A 130 -5.23 11.03 -15.14
C PRO A 130 -6.50 11.88 -14.98
N SER A 131 -6.64 12.94 -15.77
CA SER A 131 -7.73 13.93 -15.69
C SER A 131 -9.14 13.31 -15.67
N LYS A 132 -9.37 12.21 -16.41
CA LYS A 132 -10.68 11.54 -16.41
C LYS A 132 -11.05 10.96 -15.05
N VAL A 133 -10.09 10.32 -14.38
CA VAL A 133 -10.30 9.74 -13.05
C VAL A 133 -10.52 10.84 -12.02
N ASP A 134 -9.77 11.94 -12.13
CA ASP A 134 -9.95 13.12 -11.29
C ASP A 134 -11.35 13.74 -11.44
N ALA A 135 -11.84 13.85 -12.69
CA ALA A 135 -13.18 14.33 -12.99
C ALA A 135 -14.27 13.42 -12.42
N SER A 136 -14.17 12.11 -12.60
CA SER A 136 -15.15 11.15 -12.06
C SER A 136 -15.17 11.15 -10.52
N LEU A 137 -14.01 11.27 -9.87
CA LEU A 137 -13.95 11.38 -8.41
C LEU A 137 -14.54 12.71 -7.93
N SER A 138 -14.28 13.81 -8.65
CA SER A 138 -14.85 15.12 -8.34
C SER A 138 -16.38 15.08 -8.46
N GLU A 139 -16.90 14.50 -9.54
CA GLU A 139 -18.34 14.33 -9.76
C GLU A 139 -18.98 13.49 -8.65
N MET A 140 -18.36 12.35 -8.29
CA MET A 140 -18.82 11.52 -7.19
C MET A 140 -18.92 12.31 -5.88
N PHE A 141 -17.91 13.12 -5.54
CA PHE A 141 -17.96 13.94 -4.33
C PHE A 141 -18.96 15.10 -4.41
N GLU A 142 -19.12 15.74 -5.56
CA GLU A 142 -20.19 16.74 -5.74
C GLU A 142 -21.58 16.12 -5.57
N LEU A 143 -21.83 14.93 -6.12
CA LEU A 143 -23.08 14.20 -5.89
C LEU A 143 -23.31 13.87 -4.41
N VAL A 144 -22.25 13.55 -3.66
CA VAL A 144 -22.34 13.38 -2.21
C VAL A 144 -22.76 14.69 -1.53
N LEU A 145 -22.16 15.82 -1.91
CA LEU A 145 -22.53 17.13 -1.35
C LEU A 145 -23.96 17.54 -1.73
N GLU A 146 -24.38 17.33 -2.97
CA GLU A 146 -25.72 17.63 -3.50
C GLU A 146 -26.82 16.82 -2.84
N ASN A 147 -26.58 15.53 -2.61
CA ASN A 147 -27.61 14.66 -2.03
C ASN A 147 -27.63 14.70 -0.50
N PHE A 148 -26.51 14.99 0.16
CA PHE A 148 -26.41 14.87 1.62
C PHE A 148 -26.21 16.16 2.37
N ILE A 149 -25.66 17.22 1.76
CA ILE A 149 -25.35 18.48 2.44
C ILE A 149 -26.33 19.57 2.01
N TYR A 150 -26.36 19.86 0.71
CA TYR A 150 -27.16 20.95 0.18
C TYR A 150 -28.67 20.92 0.50
N PRO A 151 -29.35 19.77 0.67
CA PRO A 151 -30.78 19.75 0.94
C PRO A 151 -31.16 20.41 2.27
N TRP A 152 -30.37 20.21 3.33
CA TRP A 152 -30.63 20.84 4.64
C TRP A 152 -29.79 22.10 4.85
N TYR A 153 -28.62 22.19 4.23
CA TYR A 153 -27.71 23.30 4.45
C TYR A 153 -28.25 24.61 3.89
N ARG A 154 -28.87 24.59 2.70
CA ARG A 154 -29.49 25.76 2.06
C ARG A 154 -30.70 26.29 2.83
N GLU A 155 -31.32 25.49 3.70
CA GLU A 155 -32.40 25.97 4.57
C GLU A 155 -31.88 26.78 5.76
N ILE A 156 -30.60 26.59 6.12
CA ILE A 156 -29.96 27.22 7.29
C ILE A 156 -29.17 28.46 6.86
N THR A 157 -28.36 28.35 5.80
CA THR A 157 -27.49 29.44 5.35
C THR A 157 -27.12 29.32 3.88
N ASP A 158 -26.86 30.47 3.25
CA ASP A 158 -26.35 30.58 1.87
C ASP A 158 -24.82 30.70 1.81
N ASP A 159 -24.11 30.58 2.94
CA ASP A 159 -22.65 30.70 2.97
C ASP A 159 -21.96 29.42 2.52
N GLU A 160 -21.10 29.45 1.49
CA GLU A 160 -20.42 28.25 0.98
C GLU A 160 -19.14 27.90 1.77
N SER A 161 -18.65 28.76 2.68
CA SER A 161 -17.35 28.54 3.37
C SER A 161 -17.25 27.18 4.09
N PRO A 162 -18.26 26.74 4.88
CA PRO A 162 -18.22 25.44 5.54
C PRO A 162 -18.24 24.26 4.57
N VAL A 163 -18.89 24.41 3.41
CA VAL A 163 -18.91 23.38 2.37
C VAL A 163 -17.56 23.32 1.66
N ASP A 164 -16.89 24.46 1.47
CA ASP A 164 -15.53 24.52 0.94
C ASP A 164 -14.51 23.85 1.89
N GLU A 165 -14.63 24.04 3.20
CA GLU A 165 -13.83 23.29 4.20
C GLU A 165 -14.07 21.78 4.12
N LEU A 166 -15.32 21.38 3.90
CA LEU A 166 -15.68 19.98 3.68
C LEU A 166 -15.05 19.42 2.39
N ARG A 167 -14.99 20.19 1.30
CA ARG A 167 -14.30 19.80 0.06
C ARG A 167 -12.81 19.56 0.29
N VAL A 168 -12.14 20.47 1.01
CA VAL A 168 -10.73 20.29 1.39
C VAL A 168 -10.54 19.04 2.23
N THR A 169 -11.45 18.78 3.18
CA THR A 169 -11.41 17.58 4.03
C THR A 169 -11.62 16.30 3.23
N LEU A 170 -12.56 16.27 2.27
CA LEU A 170 -12.77 15.13 1.38
C LEU A 170 -11.55 14.88 0.47
N ARG A 171 -10.93 15.94 -0.05
CA ARG A 171 -9.67 15.86 -0.79
C ARG A 171 -8.54 15.29 0.07
N PHE A 172 -8.41 15.76 1.31
CA PHE A 172 -7.45 15.22 2.28
C PHE A 172 -7.67 13.72 2.47
N PHE A 173 -8.90 13.33 2.78
CA PHE A 173 -9.31 11.96 3.00
C PHE A 173 -8.97 11.06 1.80
N ALA A 174 -9.35 11.47 0.60
CA ALA A 174 -9.13 10.72 -0.61
C ALA A 174 -7.62 10.59 -0.94
N SER A 175 -6.83 11.62 -0.65
CA SER A 175 -5.38 11.62 -0.86
C SER A 175 -4.68 10.61 0.04
N VAL A 176 -5.08 10.58 1.32
CA VAL A 176 -4.54 9.64 2.30
C VAL A 176 -4.92 8.21 1.94
N LEU A 177 -6.18 7.96 1.58
CA LEU A 177 -6.62 6.65 1.12
C LEU A 177 -5.82 6.19 -0.08
N LEU A 178 -5.65 7.04 -1.09
CA LEU A 178 -4.91 6.72 -2.29
C LEU A 178 -3.45 6.35 -1.99
N ARG A 179 -2.75 7.14 -1.17
CA ARG A 179 -1.38 6.84 -0.72
C ARG A 179 -1.31 5.50 0.01
N ARG A 180 -2.31 5.17 0.82
CA ARG A 180 -2.37 3.89 1.55
C ARG A 180 -2.62 2.73 0.61
N ILE A 181 -3.55 2.86 -0.34
CA ILE A 181 -3.84 1.83 -1.35
C ILE A 181 -2.58 1.51 -2.16
N TYR A 182 -1.78 2.51 -2.54
CA TYR A 182 -0.51 2.27 -3.23
C TYR A 182 0.53 1.51 -2.39
N LYS A 183 0.50 1.64 -1.06
CA LYS A 183 1.37 0.90 -0.14
C LYS A 183 0.86 -0.52 0.13
N VAL A 184 -0.42 -0.80 -0.12
CA VAL A 184 -1.02 -2.11 0.16
C VAL A 184 -0.74 -3.08 -0.98
N ASN A 185 -0.21 -4.26 -0.64
CA ASN A 185 -0.03 -5.36 -1.57
C ASN A 185 -1.39 -6.03 -1.85
N ILE A 186 -2.12 -5.53 -2.84
CA ILE A 186 -3.45 -6.05 -3.24
C ILE A 186 -3.45 -7.58 -3.42
N PRO A 187 -2.47 -8.21 -4.11
CA PRO A 187 -2.48 -9.67 -4.28
C PRO A 187 -2.41 -10.43 -2.95
N THR A 188 -1.70 -9.89 -1.95
CA THR A 188 -1.60 -10.51 -0.61
C THR A 188 -2.93 -10.41 0.14
N VAL A 189 -3.63 -9.27 0.02
CA VAL A 189 -4.95 -9.08 0.63
C VAL A 189 -5.97 -10.03 0.00
N VAL A 190 -5.98 -10.11 -1.33
CA VAL A 190 -6.88 -10.99 -2.09
C VAL A 190 -6.64 -12.45 -1.73
N THR A 191 -5.40 -12.94 -1.84
CA THR A 191 -5.08 -14.36 -1.63
C THR A 191 -5.16 -14.80 -0.17
N LYS A 192 -4.65 -14.01 0.79
CA LYS A 192 -4.59 -14.43 2.20
C LYS A 192 -5.86 -14.14 2.98
N ARG A 193 -6.57 -13.05 2.68
CA ARG A 193 -7.74 -12.61 3.45
C ARG A 193 -9.06 -12.84 2.71
N MET A 194 -9.20 -12.27 1.51
CA MET A 194 -10.47 -12.33 0.78
C MET A 194 -10.80 -13.75 0.33
N LEU A 195 -9.85 -14.48 -0.26
CA LEU A 195 -10.07 -15.85 -0.70
C LEU A 195 -10.44 -16.78 0.47
N LYS A 196 -9.79 -16.62 1.63
CA LYS A 196 -10.14 -17.40 2.83
C LYS A 196 -11.58 -17.12 3.28
N ALA A 197 -12.01 -15.86 3.26
CA ALA A 197 -13.38 -15.48 3.60
C ALA A 197 -14.39 -16.03 2.56
N ALA A 198 -14.07 -15.90 1.27
CA ALA A 198 -14.89 -16.43 0.17
C ALA A 198 -15.03 -17.96 0.25
N MET A 199 -13.94 -18.68 0.50
CA MET A 199 -13.96 -20.14 0.67
C MET A 199 -14.82 -20.57 1.85
N LYS A 200 -14.71 -19.88 3.00
CA LYS A 200 -15.62 -20.11 4.14
C LYS A 200 -17.07 -19.86 3.74
N HIS A 201 -17.33 -18.80 2.96
CA HIS A 201 -18.68 -18.46 2.52
C HIS A 201 -19.27 -19.51 1.57
N ILE A 202 -18.47 -19.99 0.61
CA ILE A 202 -18.85 -21.06 -0.31
C ILE A 202 -19.12 -22.36 0.45
N GLU A 203 -18.28 -22.72 1.42
CA GLU A 203 -18.46 -23.94 2.24
C GLU A 203 -19.80 -23.89 3.01
N VAL A 204 -20.11 -22.75 3.64
CA VAL A 204 -21.35 -22.57 4.39
C VAL A 204 -22.57 -22.66 3.46
N ILE A 205 -22.53 -22.01 2.29
CA ILE A 205 -23.61 -22.09 1.30
C ILE A 205 -23.78 -23.51 0.77
N ALA A 206 -22.68 -24.23 0.52
CA ALA A 206 -22.73 -25.62 0.05
C ALA A 206 -23.42 -26.54 1.08
N LYS A 207 -23.11 -26.37 2.38
CA LYS A 207 -23.78 -27.09 3.48
C LYS A 207 -25.26 -26.74 3.56
N ALA A 208 -25.62 -25.46 3.46
CA ALA A 208 -27.01 -25.03 3.45
C ALA A 208 -27.80 -25.63 2.27
N ARG A 209 -27.20 -25.67 1.07
CA ARG A 209 -27.80 -26.25 -0.14
C ARG A 209 -27.97 -27.77 -0.05
N GLN A 210 -27.14 -28.47 0.72
CA GLN A 210 -27.35 -29.90 0.99
C GLN A 210 -28.57 -30.14 1.90
N LYS A 211 -28.85 -29.22 2.82
CA LYS A 211 -30.00 -29.33 3.75
C LYS A 211 -31.32 -28.95 3.10
N VAL A 212 -31.31 -28.01 2.16
CA VAL A 212 -32.54 -27.51 1.52
C VAL A 212 -32.45 -27.61 0.00
N LYS A 213 -33.42 -28.32 -0.60
CA LYS A 213 -33.54 -28.46 -2.07
C LYS A 213 -34.16 -27.25 -2.76
N ASN A 214 -34.97 -26.46 -2.04
CA ASN A 214 -35.65 -25.29 -2.61
C ASN A 214 -34.79 -24.03 -2.42
N THR A 215 -34.64 -23.24 -3.48
CA THR A 215 -33.79 -22.03 -3.51
C THR A 215 -34.29 -20.94 -2.57
N GLU A 216 -35.60 -20.88 -2.32
CA GLU A 216 -36.22 -19.84 -1.48
C GLU A 216 -35.81 -19.92 0.01
N TYR A 217 -35.60 -21.14 0.54
CA TYR A 217 -35.19 -21.32 1.94
C TYR A 217 -33.67 -21.36 2.12
N LEU A 218 -32.89 -21.22 1.04
CA LEU A 218 -31.44 -21.33 1.08
C LEU A 218 -30.80 -20.20 1.90
N GLN A 219 -31.35 -18.98 1.81
CA GLN A 219 -30.86 -17.84 2.60
C GLN A 219 -31.04 -18.07 4.10
N GLN A 220 -32.20 -18.57 4.52
CA GLN A 220 -32.49 -18.84 5.93
C GLN A 220 -31.60 -19.97 6.47
N ALA A 221 -31.46 -21.06 5.70
CA ALA A 221 -30.57 -22.16 6.05
C ALA A 221 -29.10 -21.70 6.13
N ALA A 222 -28.64 -20.82 5.24
CA ALA A 222 -27.29 -20.28 5.30
C ALA A 222 -27.07 -19.43 6.56
N LEU A 223 -28.05 -18.60 6.96
CA LEU A 223 -27.97 -17.81 8.20
C LEU A 223 -27.91 -18.70 9.45
N GLU A 224 -28.66 -19.79 9.48
CA GLU A 224 -28.60 -20.79 10.55
C GLU A 224 -27.23 -21.48 10.62
N GLU A 225 -26.65 -21.85 9.47
CA GLU A 225 -25.29 -22.42 9.39
C GLU A 225 -24.21 -21.44 9.86
N TYR A 226 -24.37 -20.15 9.57
CA TYR A 226 -23.46 -19.12 10.06
C TYR A 226 -23.53 -18.98 11.59
N GLY A 227 -24.73 -19.03 12.15
CA GLY A 227 -25.02 -18.95 13.57
C GLY A 227 -24.21 -17.87 14.30
N PRO A 228 -23.35 -18.23 15.28
CA PRO A 228 -22.55 -17.27 16.05
C PRO A 228 -21.40 -16.63 15.28
N SER A 229 -21.04 -17.19 14.11
CA SER A 229 -19.93 -16.68 13.29
C SER A 229 -20.36 -15.64 12.24
N LEU A 230 -21.64 -15.28 12.22
CA LEU A 230 -22.18 -14.22 11.38
C LEU A 230 -21.63 -12.86 11.81
N HIS A 231 -21.10 -12.10 10.86
CA HIS A 231 -20.60 -10.76 11.12
C HIS A 231 -21.73 -9.82 11.55
N VAL A 232 -21.46 -8.92 12.51
CA VAL A 232 -22.48 -8.01 13.08
C VAL A 232 -23.17 -7.16 12.01
N ALA A 233 -22.40 -6.70 11.01
CA ALA A 233 -22.92 -5.91 9.89
C ALA A 233 -23.98 -6.65 9.05
N LEU A 234 -23.99 -7.98 9.04
CA LEU A 234 -24.92 -8.77 8.20
C LEU A 234 -26.28 -9.04 8.87
N ARG A 235 -26.47 -8.59 10.13
CA ARG A 235 -27.71 -8.85 10.89
C ARG A 235 -28.87 -7.97 10.46
N SER A 236 -28.58 -6.70 10.20
CA SER A 236 -29.58 -5.74 9.75
C SER A 236 -28.90 -4.55 9.07
N ARG A 237 -29.65 -3.83 8.23
CA ARG A 237 -29.15 -2.62 7.59
C ARG A 237 -28.76 -1.52 8.59
N ARG A 238 -29.42 -1.49 9.76
CA ARG A 238 -29.04 -0.57 10.85
C ARG A 238 -27.70 -0.97 11.48
N ASP A 239 -27.47 -2.26 11.70
CA ASP A 239 -26.22 -2.75 12.28
C ASP A 239 -25.04 -2.61 11.32
N GLU A 240 -25.27 -2.80 10.02
CA GLU A 240 -24.29 -2.50 8.97
C GLU A 240 -23.84 -1.04 9.04
N LEU A 241 -24.79 -0.12 9.05
CA LEU A 241 -24.51 1.30 9.09
C LEU A 241 -23.80 1.69 10.40
N ASN A 242 -24.21 1.14 11.53
CA ASN A 242 -23.53 1.35 12.81
C ASN A 242 -22.09 0.78 12.82
N TYR A 243 -21.88 -0.38 12.21
CA TYR A 243 -20.55 -0.95 12.04
C TYR A 243 -19.66 -0.03 11.20
N LEU A 244 -20.16 0.47 10.06
CA LEU A 244 -19.44 1.43 9.22
C LEU A 244 -19.14 2.73 9.95
N ARG A 245 -20.09 3.29 10.72
CA ARG A 245 -19.85 4.47 11.57
C ARG A 245 -18.70 4.24 12.54
N LYS A 246 -18.67 3.10 13.24
CA LYS A 246 -17.58 2.78 14.18
C LYS A 246 -16.26 2.53 13.47
N LEU A 247 -16.28 1.91 12.30
CA LEU A 247 -15.09 1.74 11.48
C LEU A 247 -14.54 3.10 11.04
N THR A 248 -15.39 4.02 10.59
CA THR A 248 -15.00 5.39 10.25
C THR A 248 -14.41 6.15 11.45
N GLU A 249 -15.02 6.03 12.64
CA GLU A 249 -14.49 6.64 13.87
C GLU A 249 -13.07 6.16 14.21
N LEU A 250 -12.82 4.84 14.08
CA LEU A 250 -11.49 4.27 14.30
C LEU A 250 -10.46 4.78 13.27
N LEU A 251 -10.93 5.09 12.07
CA LEU A 251 -10.10 5.57 10.98
C LEU A 251 -9.80 7.08 11.06
N PHE A 252 -10.52 7.88 11.85
CA PHE A 252 -10.31 9.34 11.87
C PHE A 252 -8.90 9.77 12.22
N SER A 253 -8.25 9.10 13.18
CA SER A 253 -6.84 9.35 13.52
C SER A 253 -5.87 9.18 12.34
N TYR A 254 -6.29 8.48 11.29
CA TYR A 254 -5.47 8.15 10.14
C TYR A 254 -5.88 8.88 8.86
N ILE A 255 -7.11 9.41 8.78
CA ILE A 255 -7.70 9.91 7.54
C ILE A 255 -8.26 11.34 7.68
N LEU A 256 -8.46 11.85 8.90
CA LEU A 256 -8.85 13.26 9.12
C LEU A 256 -7.62 14.10 9.50
N LEU A 257 -7.71 15.40 9.26
CA LEU A 257 -6.71 16.34 9.75
C LEU A 257 -6.72 16.34 11.29
N PRO A 258 -5.57 16.27 11.98
CA PRO A 258 -5.52 16.23 13.45
C PRO A 258 -6.16 17.44 14.13
N LYS A 259 -6.24 18.60 13.45
CA LYS A 259 -6.94 19.79 13.96
C LYS A 259 -8.46 19.69 13.82
N ALA A 260 -8.95 18.98 12.82
CA ALA A 260 -10.38 18.83 12.56
C ALA A 260 -11.04 17.83 13.52
N THR A 261 -10.28 16.91 14.12
CA THR A 261 -10.78 15.96 15.12
C THR A 261 -11.16 16.62 16.45
N ASP A 262 -10.66 17.83 16.72
CA ASP A 262 -10.98 18.57 17.94
C ASP A 262 -12.43 19.10 17.92
N CYS A 263 -13.01 19.28 16.73
CA CYS A 263 -14.40 19.70 16.57
C CYS A 263 -15.32 18.47 16.52
N GLY A 264 -16.02 18.21 17.62
CA GLY A 264 -16.96 17.07 17.73
C GLY A 264 -18.08 17.10 16.70
N THR A 265 -18.71 18.26 16.47
CA THR A 265 -19.81 18.41 15.49
C THR A 265 -19.34 18.12 14.07
N PHE A 266 -18.18 18.66 13.68
CA PHE A 266 -17.60 18.41 12.36
C PHE A 266 -17.24 16.93 12.18
N THR A 267 -16.62 16.34 13.20
CA THR A 267 -16.27 14.91 13.18
C THR A 267 -17.49 14.00 13.04
N LEU A 268 -18.59 14.32 13.74
CA LEU A 268 -19.87 13.61 13.59
C LEU A 268 -20.46 13.78 12.19
N LEU A 269 -20.41 14.99 11.63
CA LEU A 269 -20.87 15.26 10.27
C LEU A 269 -20.08 14.44 9.24
N ILE A 270 -18.74 14.48 9.31
CA ILE A 270 -17.87 13.68 8.43
C ILE A 270 -18.14 12.18 8.60
N ARG A 271 -18.40 11.72 9.84
CA ARG A 271 -18.76 10.32 10.09
C ARG A 271 -20.00 9.92 9.30
N GLU A 272 -21.07 10.73 9.37
CA GLU A 272 -22.31 10.42 8.68
C GLU A 272 -22.16 10.47 7.16
N ILE A 273 -21.42 11.45 6.63
CA ILE A 273 -21.14 11.55 5.19
C ILE A 273 -20.35 10.32 4.72
N LEU A 274 -19.22 10.01 5.36
CA LEU A 274 -18.37 8.91 4.91
C LEU A 274 -19.05 7.55 5.10
N SER A 275 -19.71 7.32 6.25
CA SER A 275 -20.36 6.03 6.50
C SER A 275 -21.62 5.84 5.68
N GLY A 276 -22.52 6.84 5.62
CA GLY A 276 -23.82 6.72 4.98
C GLY A 276 -23.82 7.02 3.49
N SER A 277 -23.05 8.01 3.04
CA SER A 277 -23.06 8.47 1.64
C SER A 277 -22.00 7.80 0.78
N VAL A 278 -20.87 7.42 1.37
CA VAL A 278 -19.73 6.86 0.63
C VAL A 278 -19.63 5.36 0.84
N PHE A 279 -19.37 4.91 2.08
CA PHE A 279 -19.06 3.51 2.34
C PHE A 279 -20.25 2.59 2.18
N LEU A 280 -21.43 2.97 2.69
CA LEU A 280 -22.60 2.10 2.62
C LEU A 280 -23.04 1.82 1.17
N PRO A 281 -23.22 2.82 0.28
CA PRO A 281 -23.49 2.56 -1.13
C PRO A 281 -22.34 1.85 -1.85
N SER A 282 -21.08 2.13 -1.47
CA SER A 282 -19.93 1.41 -2.03
C SER A 282 -19.98 -0.08 -1.68
N MET A 283 -20.39 -0.43 -0.47
CA MET A 283 -20.54 -1.84 -0.06
C MET A 283 -21.68 -2.51 -0.82
N ASP A 284 -22.80 -1.83 -1.07
CA ASP A 284 -23.89 -2.35 -1.90
C ASP A 284 -23.42 -2.61 -3.34
N TYR A 285 -22.71 -1.64 -3.93
CA TYR A 285 -22.16 -1.77 -5.28
C TYR A 285 -21.15 -2.93 -5.38
N LEU A 286 -20.26 -3.08 -4.39
CA LEU A 286 -19.28 -4.17 -4.35
C LEU A 286 -19.90 -5.53 -4.04
N ALA A 287 -21.06 -5.57 -3.38
CA ALA A 287 -21.79 -6.80 -3.08
C ALA A 287 -22.72 -7.24 -4.22
N ASP A 288 -22.97 -6.35 -5.20
CA ASP A 288 -23.81 -6.65 -6.35
C ASP A 288 -23.17 -7.78 -7.20
N PRO A 289 -23.94 -8.84 -7.53
CA PRO A 289 -23.41 -10.00 -8.24
C PRO A 289 -22.88 -9.66 -9.63
N ASP A 290 -23.47 -8.70 -10.34
CA ASP A 290 -23.00 -8.31 -11.66
C ASP A 290 -21.67 -7.57 -11.57
N THR A 291 -21.53 -6.67 -10.58
CA THR A 291 -20.23 -6.02 -10.27
C THR A 291 -19.18 -7.05 -9.90
N VAL A 292 -19.48 -8.01 -9.02
CA VAL A 292 -18.53 -9.06 -8.63
C VAL A 292 -18.12 -9.91 -9.83
N ASN A 293 -19.09 -10.31 -10.68
CA ASN A 293 -18.79 -11.06 -11.90
C ASN A 293 -17.91 -10.25 -12.84
N HIS A 294 -18.21 -8.96 -13.04
CA HIS A 294 -17.40 -8.08 -13.88
C HIS A 294 -15.97 -7.91 -13.33
N LEU A 295 -15.81 -7.75 -12.01
CA LEU A 295 -14.49 -7.70 -11.37
C LEU A 295 -13.71 -9.00 -11.59
N ILE A 296 -14.36 -10.16 -11.43
CA ILE A 296 -13.73 -11.47 -11.68
C ILE A 296 -13.29 -11.58 -13.13
N LEU A 297 -14.13 -11.17 -14.09
CA LEU A 297 -13.77 -11.16 -15.51
C LEU A 297 -12.56 -10.26 -15.75
N ILE A 298 -12.53 -9.03 -15.23
CA ILE A 298 -11.38 -8.12 -15.36
C ILE A 298 -10.09 -8.74 -14.82
N PHE A 299 -10.15 -9.50 -13.71
CA PHE A 299 -8.96 -10.08 -13.10
C PHE A 299 -8.48 -11.38 -13.75
N ILE A 300 -9.37 -12.13 -14.42
CA ILE A 300 -9.06 -13.43 -15.03
C ILE A 300 -8.85 -13.32 -16.54
N ASP A 301 -9.48 -12.35 -17.19
CA ASP A 301 -9.40 -12.19 -18.63
C ASP A 301 -8.01 -11.66 -19.03
N ASP A 302 -7.25 -12.51 -19.71
CA ASP A 302 -5.95 -12.17 -20.31
C ASP A 302 -6.11 -11.43 -21.65
N SER A 303 -7.34 -11.19 -22.11
CA SER A 303 -7.58 -10.43 -23.33
C SER A 303 -7.09 -8.98 -23.14
N PRO A 304 -6.33 -8.44 -24.11
CA PRO A 304 -5.89 -7.05 -24.02
C PRO A 304 -7.15 -6.16 -24.04
N PRO A 305 -7.27 -5.19 -23.11
CA PRO A 305 -8.40 -4.28 -23.10
C PRO A 305 -8.51 -3.60 -24.47
N GLU A 306 -9.74 -3.34 -24.91
CA GLU A 306 -10.00 -2.66 -26.18
C GLU A 306 -9.10 -1.42 -26.29
N MET A 307 -8.42 -1.28 -27.43
CA MET A 307 -7.48 -0.18 -27.63
C MET A 307 -8.23 1.14 -27.45
N ALA A 308 -7.82 1.93 -26.45
CA ALA A 308 -8.44 3.20 -26.18
C ALA A 308 -8.33 4.10 -27.43
N THR A 309 -9.48 4.46 -27.99
CA THR A 309 -9.60 5.34 -29.16
C THR A 309 -9.18 6.78 -28.87
N GLU A 310 -9.15 7.14 -27.59
CA GLU A 310 -8.82 8.49 -27.13
C GLU A 310 -7.37 8.59 -26.64
N PRO A 311 -6.72 9.75 -26.85
CA PRO A 311 -5.36 9.98 -26.35
C PRO A 311 -5.30 9.87 -24.82
N ALA A 312 -4.15 9.44 -24.31
CA ALA A 312 -3.90 9.33 -22.88
C ALA A 312 -4.16 10.68 -22.19
N SER A 313 -5.09 10.71 -21.25
CA SER A 313 -5.48 11.96 -20.59
C SER A 313 -4.31 12.55 -19.80
N PRO A 314 -4.19 13.90 -19.75
CA PRO A 314 -3.09 14.56 -19.05
C PRO A 314 -3.14 14.27 -17.54
N LEU A 315 -1.97 14.28 -16.91
CA LEU A 315 -1.83 14.11 -15.47
C LEU A 315 -2.09 15.44 -14.77
N VAL A 316 -3.11 15.48 -13.92
CA VAL A 316 -3.51 16.68 -13.15
C VAL A 316 -3.22 16.49 -11.66
N PRO A 317 -2.98 17.58 -10.91
CA PRO A 317 -2.88 17.52 -9.46
C PRO A 317 -4.20 17.03 -8.86
N PHE A 318 -4.10 16.06 -7.94
CA PHE A 318 -5.26 15.35 -7.40
C PHE A 318 -6.29 16.28 -6.74
N LEU A 319 -7.53 16.25 -7.22
CA LEU A 319 -8.73 16.96 -6.76
C LEU A 319 -8.51 18.45 -6.50
N GLN A 320 -7.60 19.09 -7.26
CA GLN A 320 -7.30 20.50 -7.06
C GLN A 320 -8.52 21.38 -7.33
N LYS A 321 -9.14 21.21 -8.50
CA LYS A 321 -10.32 22.01 -8.91
C LYS A 321 -11.52 21.80 -7.99
N PHE A 322 -11.65 20.60 -7.44
CA PHE A 322 -12.72 20.27 -6.49
C PHE A 322 -12.57 21.05 -5.17
N ALA A 323 -11.34 21.23 -4.68
CA ALA A 323 -11.08 21.90 -3.40
C ALA A 323 -10.83 23.42 -3.52
N GLU A 324 -11.01 24.01 -4.70
CA GLU A 324 -10.93 25.47 -4.87
C GLU A 324 -12.12 26.15 -4.20
N SER A 325 -11.85 27.22 -3.42
CA SER A 325 -12.87 28.00 -2.72
C SER A 325 -13.86 28.58 -3.73
N ARG A 326 -15.14 28.25 -3.55
CA ARG A 326 -16.23 28.83 -4.34
C ARG A 326 -16.75 30.11 -3.70
N ASN A 327 -16.49 30.31 -2.41
CA ASN A 327 -16.83 31.55 -1.76
C ASN A 327 -15.98 32.71 -2.29
N LYS A 328 -16.66 33.77 -2.73
CA LYS A 328 -16.04 35.03 -3.18
C LYS A 328 -15.97 36.07 -2.08
N LYS A 329 -16.65 35.84 -0.94
CA LYS A 329 -16.63 36.77 0.19
C LYS A 329 -15.35 36.53 1.00
N PRO A 330 -14.59 37.59 1.35
CA PRO A 330 -13.49 37.45 2.29
C PRO A 330 -14.06 36.98 3.64
N SER A 331 -13.41 36.00 4.25
CA SER A 331 -13.78 35.50 5.58
C SER A 331 -13.83 36.66 6.58
N ALA A 332 -14.75 36.61 7.56
CA ALA A 332 -14.76 37.58 8.65
C ALA A 332 -13.47 37.54 9.51
N LEU A 333 -12.68 36.46 9.38
CA LEU A 333 -11.37 36.29 10.01
C LEU A 333 -10.20 36.59 9.05
N HIS A 334 -10.49 37.12 7.86
CA HIS A 334 -9.46 37.62 6.96
C HIS A 334 -8.96 38.96 7.52
N PHE A 335 -7.74 38.94 8.07
CA PHE A 335 -7.05 40.13 8.53
C PHE A 335 -5.84 40.38 7.66
N GLU A 336 -5.66 41.62 7.23
CA GLU A 336 -4.40 42.04 6.62
C GLU A 336 -3.33 42.22 7.71
N LEU A 337 -2.06 41.93 7.39
CA LEU A 337 -0.97 42.02 8.36
C LEU A 337 -0.87 43.41 9.02
N LYS A 338 -1.19 44.47 8.26
CA LYS A 338 -1.22 45.86 8.70
C LYS A 338 -2.30 46.13 9.76
N GLU A 339 -3.39 45.37 9.75
CA GLU A 339 -4.49 45.54 10.70
C GLU A 339 -4.17 44.97 12.09
N PHE A 340 -3.10 44.16 12.22
CA PHE A 340 -2.67 43.64 13.52
C PHE A 340 -2.04 44.71 14.40
N GLU A 341 -1.50 45.79 13.83
CA GLU A 341 -0.90 46.90 14.60
C GLU A 341 -1.89 47.53 15.59
N GLY A 342 -3.20 47.47 15.30
CA GLY A 342 -4.26 47.97 16.18
C GLY A 342 -4.90 46.95 17.12
N LYS A 343 -4.61 45.64 16.98
CA LYS A 343 -5.33 44.55 17.68
C LYS A 343 -4.36 43.53 18.27
N GLN A 344 -3.75 43.88 19.40
CA GLN A 344 -2.74 43.06 20.10
C GLN A 344 -3.25 41.65 20.45
N ASP A 345 -4.52 41.48 20.82
CA ASP A 345 -5.09 40.18 21.18
C ASP A 345 -5.12 39.20 19.99
N LEU A 346 -5.48 39.70 18.80
CA LEU A 346 -5.49 38.90 17.56
C LEU A 346 -4.07 38.58 17.11
N PHE A 347 -3.14 39.52 17.26
CA PHE A 347 -1.72 39.27 16.99
C PHE A 347 -1.16 38.19 17.92
N PHE A 348 -1.52 38.19 19.20
CA PHE A 348 -1.14 37.14 20.13
C PHE A 348 -1.70 35.76 19.73
N LEU A 349 -2.97 35.70 19.33
CA LEU A 349 -3.59 34.47 18.82
C LEU A 349 -2.89 33.96 17.56
N PHE A 350 -2.56 34.86 16.63
CA PHE A 350 -1.81 34.55 15.41
C PHE A 350 -0.39 34.07 15.72
N MET A 351 0.32 34.72 16.64
CA MET A 351 1.63 34.30 17.13
C MET A 351 1.58 32.93 17.81
N SER A 352 0.55 32.66 18.62
CA SER A 352 0.33 31.35 19.24
C SER A 352 0.10 30.26 18.19
N PHE A 353 -0.64 30.58 17.13
CA PHE A 353 -0.82 29.69 15.97
C PHE A 353 0.52 29.43 15.25
N LEU A 354 1.26 30.47 14.88
CA LEU A 354 2.56 30.31 14.21
C LEU A 354 3.58 29.55 15.07
N LYS A 355 3.54 29.74 16.40
CA LYS A 355 4.36 28.99 17.35
C LYS A 355 4.00 27.51 17.37
N LYS A 356 2.72 27.17 17.23
CA LYS A 356 2.26 25.78 17.12
C LYS A 356 2.67 25.15 15.79
N GLU A 357 2.68 25.92 14.69
CA GLU A 357 3.12 25.45 13.36
C GLU A 357 4.64 25.46 13.17
N GLY A 358 5.40 26.13 14.04
CA GLY A 358 6.86 26.26 13.93
C GLY A 358 7.33 27.27 12.87
N THR A 359 6.44 28.12 12.35
CA THR A 359 6.71 29.08 11.27
C THR A 359 6.92 30.52 11.73
N VAL A 360 7.21 30.72 13.02
CA VAL A 360 7.43 32.05 13.63
C VAL A 360 8.52 32.85 12.92
N HIS A 361 9.58 32.17 12.46
CA HIS A 361 10.70 32.77 11.73
C HIS A 361 10.26 33.51 10.46
N VAL A 362 9.20 33.07 9.78
CA VAL A 362 8.67 33.72 8.57
C VAL A 362 8.03 35.07 8.90
N LEU A 363 7.25 35.14 9.99
CA LEU A 363 6.66 36.40 10.42
C LEU A 363 7.73 37.35 10.95
N GLN A 364 8.70 36.83 11.71
CA GLN A 364 9.82 37.63 12.20
C GLN A 364 10.61 38.28 11.06
N PHE A 365 10.92 37.50 10.01
CA PHE A 365 11.55 38.02 8.79
C PHE A 365 10.70 39.10 8.12
N TYR A 366 9.38 38.89 7.99
CA TYR A 366 8.49 39.89 7.40
C TYR A 366 8.51 41.20 8.18
N LEU A 367 8.42 41.14 9.51
CA LEU A 367 8.44 42.32 10.38
C LEU A 367 9.79 43.05 10.32
N GLU A 368 10.91 42.32 10.29
CA GLU A 368 12.25 42.89 10.14
C GLU A 368 12.42 43.56 8.77
N LEU A 369 11.92 42.95 7.71
CA LEU A 369 11.90 43.56 6.38
C LEU A 369 11.01 44.79 6.28
N GLU A 370 9.84 44.78 6.91
CA GLU A 370 8.92 45.92 6.89
C GLU A 370 9.53 47.11 7.64
N GLN A 371 10.14 46.87 8.81
CA GLN A 371 10.91 47.89 9.54
C GLN A 371 12.07 48.44 8.71
N PHE A 372 12.83 47.56 8.06
CA PHE A 372 13.90 47.95 7.16
C PHE A 372 13.41 48.80 5.99
N ASN A 373 12.33 48.38 5.32
CA ASN A 373 11.73 49.10 4.19
C ASN A 373 11.22 50.49 4.61
N ASN A 374 10.58 50.60 5.78
CA ASN A 374 10.13 51.88 6.33
C ASN A 374 11.30 52.84 6.62
N ARG A 375 12.48 52.32 6.99
CA ARG A 375 13.69 53.13 7.21
C ARG A 375 14.36 53.57 5.90
N ILE A 376 14.32 52.75 4.85
CA ILE A 376 14.84 53.13 3.51
C ILE A 376 14.02 54.26 2.90
N LEU A 377 12.70 54.27 3.11
CA LEU A 377 11.79 55.27 2.53
C LEU A 377 11.93 56.67 3.12
N GLN A 378 12.78 56.87 4.14
CA GLN A 378 13.07 58.18 4.72
C GLN A 378 14.02 58.98 3.81
N ALA A 379 13.61 60.19 3.42
CA ALA A 379 14.24 60.99 2.36
C ALA A 379 15.63 61.58 2.70
N GLU A 380 16.01 61.63 3.99
CA GLU A 380 17.30 62.16 4.43
C GLU A 380 18.01 61.13 5.31
N LEU A 381 18.80 60.24 4.68
CA LEU A 381 19.63 59.27 5.38
C LEU A 381 21.05 59.83 5.55
N SER A 382 21.49 59.96 6.80
CA SER A 382 22.89 60.25 7.14
C SER A 382 23.80 59.08 6.76
N ASP A 383 25.10 59.33 6.53
CA ASP A 383 26.03 58.26 6.15
C ASP A 383 26.21 57.21 7.26
N SER A 384 26.02 57.58 8.54
CA SER A 384 25.93 56.63 9.66
C SER A 384 24.71 55.72 9.57
N GLU A 385 23.56 56.24 9.15
CA GLU A 385 22.34 55.45 9.00
C GLU A 385 22.44 54.50 7.81
N LYS A 386 23.08 54.92 6.71
CA LYS A 386 23.36 54.03 5.57
C LYS A 386 24.24 52.83 5.96
N MET A 387 25.27 53.05 6.78
CA MET A 387 26.08 51.94 7.29
C MET A 387 25.27 51.02 8.20
N SER A 388 24.40 51.58 9.07
CA SER A 388 23.52 50.76 9.92
C SER A 388 22.53 49.92 9.10
N LEU A 389 22.00 50.46 8.00
CA LEU A 389 21.12 49.75 7.08
C LEU A 389 21.86 48.61 6.36
N HIS A 390 23.10 48.83 5.95
CA HIS A 390 23.91 47.79 5.31
C HIS A 390 24.21 46.62 6.28
N GLU A 391 24.54 46.93 7.54
CA GLU A 391 24.72 45.92 8.59
C GLU A 391 23.42 45.16 8.88
N GLU A 392 22.27 45.83 8.86
CA GLU A 392 20.96 45.22 9.08
C GLU A 392 20.55 44.27 7.95
N VAL A 393 20.75 44.66 6.68
CA VAL A 393 20.53 43.76 5.52
C VAL A 393 21.43 42.54 5.61
N LYS A 394 22.71 42.75 5.94
CA LYS A 394 23.66 41.65 6.08
C LYS A 394 23.22 40.69 7.18
N LYS A 395 22.73 41.20 8.31
CA LYS A 395 22.18 40.39 9.40
C LYS A 395 20.92 39.63 8.98
N ILE A 396 19.99 40.26 8.26
CA ILE A 396 18.79 39.60 7.72
C ILE A 396 19.19 38.47 6.76
N TYR A 397 20.14 38.75 5.85
CA TYR A 397 20.65 37.76 4.91
C TYR A 397 21.32 36.57 5.62
N GLU A 398 22.18 36.82 6.59
CA GLU A 398 22.86 35.79 7.37
C GLU A 398 21.87 34.94 8.20
N THR A 399 20.78 35.55 8.67
CA THR A 399 19.80 34.89 9.54
C THR A 399 18.79 34.05 8.77
N TYR A 400 18.30 34.51 7.61
CA TYR A 400 17.18 33.85 6.91
C TYR A 400 17.51 33.26 5.53
N CYS A 401 18.60 33.70 4.87
CA CYS A 401 18.91 33.28 3.50
C CYS A 401 20.05 32.27 3.40
N LEU A 402 20.93 32.19 4.40
CA LEU A 402 22.05 31.25 4.41
C LEU A 402 21.58 29.81 4.64
N ASP A 403 22.20 28.85 3.93
CA ASP A 403 21.89 27.42 4.06
C ASP A 403 22.20 26.85 5.45
N GLU A 404 23.23 27.39 6.09
CA GLU A 404 23.65 27.03 7.45
C GLU A 404 22.81 27.72 8.53
N SER A 405 21.91 28.63 8.15
CA SER A 405 21.17 29.43 9.11
C SER A 405 20.08 28.63 9.80
N ILE A 406 19.91 28.99 11.06
CA ILE A 406 18.97 28.39 11.99
C ILE A 406 17.51 28.65 11.59
N ASP A 407 17.24 29.85 11.08
CA ASP A 407 15.91 30.37 10.77
C ASP A 407 15.71 30.49 9.25
N LYS A 408 16.37 29.65 8.47
CA LYS A 408 16.34 29.66 7.01
C LYS A 408 14.89 29.66 6.47
N ILE A 409 14.65 30.53 5.50
CA ILE A 409 13.41 30.57 4.72
C ILE A 409 13.71 30.07 3.30
N LYS A 410 12.83 29.24 2.76
CA LYS A 410 12.97 28.71 1.41
C LYS A 410 12.54 29.76 0.38
N PHE A 411 13.52 30.49 -0.15
CA PHE A 411 13.33 31.34 -1.32
C PHE A 411 13.58 30.57 -2.61
N ASP A 412 13.05 31.07 -3.72
CA ASP A 412 13.45 30.61 -5.05
C ASP A 412 14.96 30.88 -5.23
N PRO A 413 15.76 29.92 -5.74
CA PRO A 413 17.19 30.09 -5.93
C PRO A 413 17.55 31.40 -6.64
N PHE A 414 16.73 31.83 -7.60
CA PHE A 414 16.91 33.09 -8.31
C PHE A 414 16.93 34.32 -7.38
N ILE A 415 16.06 34.36 -6.38
CA ILE A 415 15.96 35.48 -5.43
C ILE A 415 17.20 35.54 -4.54
N VAL A 416 17.71 34.37 -4.11
CA VAL A 416 18.91 34.30 -3.27
C VAL A 416 20.14 34.75 -4.05
N GLU A 417 20.25 34.36 -5.32
CA GLU A 417 21.31 34.79 -6.23
C GLU A 417 21.25 36.31 -6.49
N GLU A 418 20.05 36.87 -6.68
CA GLU A 418 19.86 38.31 -6.88
C GLU A 418 20.30 39.11 -5.65
N ILE A 419 19.90 38.69 -4.45
CA ILE A 419 20.31 39.32 -3.18
C ILE A 419 21.84 39.22 -2.98
N GLN A 420 22.46 38.10 -3.39
CA GLN A 420 23.92 37.96 -3.34
C GLN A 420 24.64 38.87 -4.34
N SER A 421 24.06 39.04 -5.54
CA SER A 421 24.62 39.85 -6.63
C SER A 421 24.56 41.35 -6.39
N SER A 422 23.71 41.79 -5.46
CA SER A 422 23.58 43.19 -5.02
C SER A 422 24.65 43.61 -3.99
N LYS A 423 25.67 42.78 -3.74
CA LYS A 423 26.90 43.19 -3.03
C LYS A 423 27.72 44.15 -3.87
#